data_AF-A0A1F7X724-F1
#
_entry.id   AF-A0A1F7X724-F1
#
_cell.length_a   1.000
_cell.length_b   1.000
_cell.length_c   1.000
_cell.angle_alpha   90.00
_cell.angle_beta   90.00
_cell.angle_gamma   90.00
#
_symmetry.space_group_name_H-M   'P 1'
#
loop_
_entity.id
_entity.type
_entity.pdbx_description
1 polymer ?
#
loop_
_entity_poly.entity_id
_entity_poly.type
_entity_poly.pdbx_seq_one_letter_code
_entity_poly.pdbx_strand_id
1 'polypeptide(L)'
;MKKIYTIQSFILLIGTLFAWFTVYTDFSRFYNLYGDITKISGCIIPNPVTTPCFYGAFAFLIAFIWSLYILKFSEEKKVIHQKRLNILLIASTIFAWSNLALEIFNFYSKKAEGQVSCSGVPSTSIFTTPCFIGSMIFLAGLITSLVIIKKNKIKDN
;
A
#
# COMPACT_ATOMS: atom_id res chain seq x y z
N MET A 1 -13.84 -3.28 -22.16
CA MET A 1 -13.41 -3.66 -20.79
C MET A 1 -11.91 -3.58 -20.57
N LYS A 2 -11.06 -3.99 -21.52
CA LYS A 2 -9.58 -3.91 -21.42
C LYS A 2 -9.05 -2.58 -20.82
N LYS A 3 -9.56 -1.42 -21.27
CA LYS A 3 -9.15 -0.10 -20.77
C LYS A 3 -9.23 0.03 -19.23
N ILE A 4 -10.26 -0.51 -18.58
CA ILE A 4 -10.45 -0.36 -17.12
C ILE A 4 -9.49 -1.27 -16.34
N TYR A 5 -9.25 -2.50 -16.83
CA TYR A 5 -8.22 -3.37 -16.24
C TYR A 5 -6.82 -2.75 -16.37
N THR A 6 -6.51 -2.11 -17.51
CA THR A 6 -5.25 -1.38 -17.69
C THR A 6 -5.12 -0.20 -16.72
N ILE A 7 -6.20 0.56 -16.49
CA ILE A 7 -6.22 1.63 -15.48
C ILE A 7 -5.95 1.06 -14.08
N GLN A 8 -6.56 -0.08 -13.72
CA GLN A 8 -6.30 -0.72 -12.44
C GLN A 8 -4.82 -1.10 -12.30
N SER A 9 -4.22 -1.71 -13.32
CA SER A 9 -2.79 -2.05 -13.31
C SER A 9 -1.91 -0.80 -13.20
N PHE A 10 -2.29 0.30 -13.84
CA PHE A 10 -1.55 1.55 -13.76
C PHE A 10 -1.61 2.16 -12.34
N ILE A 11 -2.78 2.18 -11.70
CA ILE A 11 -2.93 2.63 -10.31
C ILE A 11 -2.06 1.77 -9.37
N LEU A 12 -2.09 0.44 -9.54
CA LEU A 12 -1.30 -0.47 -8.72
C LEU A 12 0.20 -0.36 -8.98
N LEU A 13 0.61 -0.03 -10.21
CA LEU A 13 2.00 0.29 -10.55
C LEU A 13 2.46 1.53 -9.78
N ILE A 14 1.69 2.62 -9.81
CA ILE A 14 2.00 3.85 -9.05
C ILE A 14 2.15 3.53 -7.56
N GLY A 15 1.20 2.76 -6.99
CA GLY A 15 1.28 2.33 -5.60
C GLY A 15 2.52 1.51 -5.29
N THR A 16 2.89 0.59 -6.18
CA THR A 16 4.10 -0.24 -6.05
C THR A 16 5.36 0.63 -6.06
N LEU A 17 5.51 1.52 -7.04
CA LEU A 17 6.67 2.40 -7.15
C LEU A 17 6.78 3.31 -5.92
N PHE A 18 5.68 3.91 -5.49
CA PHE A 18 5.63 4.78 -4.32
C PHE A 18 6.02 4.04 -3.04
N ALA A 19 5.43 2.87 -2.79
CA ALA A 19 5.68 2.10 -1.58
C ALA A 19 7.12 1.59 -1.52
N TRP A 20 7.66 1.07 -2.63
CA TRP A 20 9.04 0.61 -2.67
C TRP A 20 10.06 1.74 -2.62
N PHE A 21 9.75 2.91 -3.18
CA PHE A 21 10.58 4.10 -2.99
C PHE A 21 10.64 4.50 -1.51
N THR A 22 9.50 4.50 -0.82
CA THR A 22 9.45 4.77 0.64
C THR A 22 10.28 3.77 1.42
N VAL A 23 10.08 2.47 1.17
CA VAL A 23 10.85 1.40 1.83
C VAL A 23 12.35 1.56 1.57
N TYR A 24 12.75 1.87 0.34
CA TYR A 24 14.15 2.15 0.01
C TYR A 24 14.72 3.33 0.80
N THR A 25 13.97 4.44 0.90
CA THR A 25 14.42 5.60 1.69
C THR A 25 14.55 5.27 3.17
N ASP A 26 13.68 4.42 3.71
CA ASP A 26 13.71 4.01 5.11
C ASP A 26 14.90 3.08 5.39
N PHE A 27 15.16 2.11 4.51
CA PHE A 27 16.36 1.27 4.58
C PHE A 27 17.64 2.08 4.44
N SER A 28 17.70 3.03 3.51
CA SER A 28 18.87 3.88 3.33
C SER A 28 19.16 4.71 4.58
N ARG A 29 18.13 5.31 5.20
CA ARG A 29 18.26 6.05 6.47
C ARG A 29 18.71 5.14 7.61
N PHE A 30 18.08 3.98 7.75
CA PHE A 30 18.43 3.02 8.79
C PHE A 30 19.88 2.55 8.66
N TYR A 31 20.31 2.21 7.44
CA TYR A 31 21.68 1.80 7.15
C TYR A 31 22.69 2.93 7.41
N ASN A 32 22.38 4.17 7.02
CA ASN A 32 23.26 5.31 7.28
C ASN A 32 23.43 5.60 8.78
N LEU A 33 22.45 5.27 9.62
CA LEU A 33 22.52 5.47 11.07
C LEU A 33 23.19 4.31 11.81
N TYR A 34 22.98 3.07 11.38
CA TYR A 34 23.40 1.89 12.15
C TYR A 34 24.46 1.02 11.46
N GLY A 35 24.75 1.25 10.18
CA GLY A 35 25.73 0.49 9.38
C GLY A 35 25.35 -0.96 9.10
N ASP A 36 24.20 -1.42 9.60
CA ASP A 36 23.75 -2.81 9.53
C ASP A 36 22.23 -2.87 9.37
N ILE A 37 21.75 -3.59 8.35
CA ILE A 37 20.33 -3.81 8.05
C ILE A 37 19.68 -4.90 8.90
N THR A 38 20.48 -5.75 9.57
CA THR A 38 20.02 -6.90 10.35
C THR A 38 19.77 -6.58 11.82
N LYS A 39 20.12 -5.36 12.24
CA LYS A 39 19.89 -4.91 13.61
C LYS A 39 18.39 -4.70 13.87
N ILE A 40 17.82 -5.44 14.81
CA ILE A 40 16.36 -5.41 15.09
C ILE A 40 16.06 -4.85 16.50
N SER A 41 17.03 -4.81 17.41
CA SER A 41 16.86 -4.34 18.79
C SER A 41 17.85 -3.23 19.19
N GLY A 42 17.47 -2.42 20.17
CA GLY A 42 18.30 -1.32 20.68
C GLY A 42 18.48 -0.15 19.70
N CYS A 43 17.50 0.07 18.80
CA CYS A 43 17.51 1.17 17.84
C CYS A 43 16.49 2.25 18.23
N ILE A 44 16.85 3.51 18.02
CA ILE A 44 15.97 4.69 18.21
C ILE A 44 14.90 4.71 17.11
N ILE A 45 15.28 4.35 15.89
CA ILE A 45 14.37 4.17 14.76
C ILE A 45 14.14 2.68 14.55
N PRO A 46 12.88 2.20 14.40
CA PRO A 46 12.60 0.80 14.16
C PRO A 46 13.20 0.33 12.84
N ASN A 47 13.59 -0.95 12.77
CA ASN A 47 14.05 -1.54 11.52
C ASN A 47 12.90 -1.54 10.49
N PRO A 48 13.11 -1.07 9.24
CA PRO A 48 12.07 -1.03 8.21
C PRO A 48 11.30 -2.35 8.02
N VAL A 49 11.92 -3.53 8.21
CA VAL A 49 11.23 -4.83 8.09
C VAL A 49 10.13 -5.06 9.12
N THR A 50 10.19 -4.34 10.25
CA THR A 50 9.19 -4.40 11.32
C THR A 50 8.09 -3.35 11.13
N THR A 51 8.21 -2.47 10.14
CA THR A 51 7.25 -1.40 9.91
C THR A 51 6.07 -1.87 9.03
N PRO A 52 4.86 -1.34 9.25
CA PRO A 52 3.70 -1.63 8.40
C PRO A 52 3.93 -1.28 6.91
N CYS A 53 4.74 -0.26 6.62
CA CYS A 53 5.05 0.20 5.28
C CYS A 53 5.73 -0.88 4.42
N PHE A 54 6.60 -1.69 5.02
CA PHE A 54 7.26 -2.81 4.34
C PHE A 54 6.25 -3.85 3.84
N TYR A 55 5.33 -4.28 4.71
CA TYR A 55 4.27 -5.23 4.35
C TYR A 55 3.28 -4.63 3.34
N GLY A 56 3.00 -3.32 3.45
CA GLY A 56 2.21 -2.58 2.46
C GLY A 56 2.84 -2.59 1.06
N ALA A 57 4.17 -2.46 0.96
CA ALA A 57 4.88 -2.50 -0.32
C ALA A 57 4.78 -3.87 -1.01
N PHE A 58 4.86 -4.97 -0.24
CA PHE A 58 4.61 -6.30 -0.77
C PHE A 58 3.16 -6.49 -1.21
N ALA A 59 2.20 -6.00 -0.43
CA ALA A 59 0.79 -6.06 -0.81
C ALA A 59 0.52 -5.33 -2.14
N PHE A 60 1.11 -4.15 -2.35
CA PHE A 60 1.05 -3.44 -3.64
C PHE A 60 1.67 -4.24 -4.78
N LEU A 61 2.87 -4.78 -4.57
CA LEU A 61 3.58 -5.56 -5.57
C LEU A 61 2.79 -6.80 -6.01
N ILE A 62 2.26 -7.56 -5.03
CA ILE A 62 1.43 -8.73 -5.29
C ILE A 62 0.18 -8.33 -6.06
N ALA A 63 -0.52 -7.28 -5.63
CA ALA A 63 -1.71 -6.78 -6.31
C ALA A 63 -1.40 -6.34 -7.75
N PHE A 64 -0.28 -5.65 -7.97
CA PHE A 64 0.15 -5.20 -9.28
C PHE A 64 0.45 -6.39 -10.21
N ILE A 65 1.30 -7.33 -9.78
CA ILE A 65 1.63 -8.54 -10.56
C ILE A 65 0.35 -9.32 -10.89
N TRP A 66 -0.55 -9.48 -9.92
CA TRP A 66 -1.82 -10.17 -10.14
C TRP A 66 -2.70 -9.41 -11.15
N SER A 67 -2.75 -8.08 -11.09
CA SER A 67 -3.50 -7.27 -12.06
C SER A 67 -2.99 -7.45 -13.50
N LEU A 68 -1.67 -7.55 -13.69
CA LEU A 68 -1.07 -7.85 -15.00
C LEU A 68 -1.42 -9.26 -15.47
N TYR A 69 -1.45 -10.22 -14.54
CA TYR A 69 -1.82 -11.59 -14.84
C TYR A 69 -3.28 -11.71 -15.31
N ILE A 70 -4.19 -10.91 -14.75
CA ILE A 70 -5.60 -10.83 -15.18
C ILE A 70 -5.72 -10.45 -16.67
N LEU A 71 -4.84 -9.57 -17.17
CA LEU A 71 -4.87 -9.13 -18.56
C LEU A 71 -4.64 -10.27 -19.57
N LYS A 72 -3.98 -11.36 -19.16
CA LYS A 72 -3.63 -12.51 -20.01
C LYS A 72 -4.73 -13.57 -20.11
N PHE A 73 -5.76 -13.50 -19.26
CA PHE A 73 -6.80 -14.53 -19.21
C PHE A 73 -7.94 -14.31 -20.20
N SER A 74 -8.75 -15.36 -20.43
CA SER A 74 -10.05 -15.26 -21.10
C SER A 74 -11.05 -14.47 -20.25
N GLU A 75 -12.10 -13.91 -20.86
CA GLU A 75 -13.07 -13.05 -20.18
C GLU A 75 -13.74 -13.75 -18.97
N GLU A 76 -14.07 -15.04 -19.07
CA GLU A 76 -14.63 -15.82 -17.95
C GLU A 76 -13.65 -15.90 -16.76
N LYS A 77 -12.38 -16.23 -17.04
CA LYS A 77 -11.34 -16.32 -16.01
C LYS A 77 -11.01 -14.96 -15.40
N LYS A 78 -11.10 -13.86 -16.18
CA LYS A 78 -10.90 -12.50 -15.66
C LYS A 78 -11.84 -12.18 -14.50
N VAL A 79 -13.11 -12.56 -14.58
CA VAL A 79 -14.09 -12.30 -13.52
C VAL A 79 -13.68 -12.99 -12.20
N ILE A 80 -13.27 -14.25 -12.27
CA ILE A 80 -12.85 -15.03 -11.10
C ILE A 80 -11.61 -14.42 -10.45
N HIS A 81 -10.58 -14.13 -11.25
CA HIS A 81 -9.34 -13.55 -10.73
C HIS A 81 -9.55 -12.11 -10.23
N GLN A 82 -10.45 -11.35 -10.84
CA GLN A 82 -10.81 -10.02 -10.35
C GLN A 82 -11.47 -10.06 -8.97
N LYS A 83 -12.37 -11.03 -8.72
CA LYS A 83 -12.98 -11.20 -7.39
C LYS A 83 -11.94 -11.52 -6.33
N ARG A 84 -10.93 -12.34 -6.65
CA ARG A 84 -9.81 -12.65 -5.74
C ARG A 84 -8.94 -11.43 -5.48
N LEU A 85 -8.58 -10.68 -6.53
CA LEU A 85 -7.85 -9.41 -6.40
C LEU A 85 -8.63 -8.41 -5.54
N ASN A 86 -9.95 -8.37 -5.67
CA ASN A 86 -10.80 -7.50 -4.86
C ASN A 86 -10.72 -7.83 -3.36
N ILE A 87 -10.70 -9.10 -2.99
CA ILE A 87 -10.53 -9.52 -1.58
C ILE A 87 -9.17 -9.06 -1.06
N LEU A 88 -8.10 -9.24 -1.84
CA LEU A 88 -6.77 -8.76 -1.49
C LEU A 88 -6.76 -7.23 -1.28
N LEU A 89 -7.40 -6.48 -2.18
CA LEU A 89 -7.48 -5.01 -2.09
C LEU A 89 -8.32 -4.55 -0.89
N ILE A 90 -9.41 -5.25 -0.54
CA ILE A 90 -10.18 -4.98 0.67
C ILE A 90 -9.31 -5.17 1.91
N ALA A 91 -8.63 -6.32 2.02
CA ALA A 91 -7.76 -6.61 3.16
C ALA A 91 -6.63 -5.58 3.28
N SER A 92 -6.00 -5.24 2.15
CA SER A 92 -4.91 -4.25 2.11
C SER A 92 -5.40 -2.84 2.46
N THR A 93 -6.62 -2.47 2.03
CA THR A 93 -7.23 -1.18 2.37
C THR A 93 -7.51 -1.11 3.87
N ILE A 94 -8.12 -2.14 4.46
CA ILE A 94 -8.35 -2.19 5.92
C ILE A 94 -7.02 -2.06 6.66
N PHE A 95 -6.02 -2.86 6.28
CA PHE A 95 -4.69 -2.80 6.89
C PHE A 95 -4.07 -1.41 6.80
N ALA A 96 -4.06 -0.77 5.63
CA ALA A 96 -3.48 0.56 5.44
C ALA A 96 -4.22 1.62 6.27
N TRP A 97 -5.55 1.61 6.27
CA TRP A 97 -6.35 2.56 7.03
C TRP A 97 -6.26 2.36 8.54
N SER A 98 -6.14 1.12 9.03
CA SER A 98 -5.92 0.84 10.46
C SER A 98 -4.56 1.39 10.93
N ASN A 99 -3.50 1.20 10.13
CA ASN A 99 -2.18 1.75 10.46
C ASN A 99 -2.15 3.28 10.39
N LEU A 100 -2.82 3.87 9.40
CA LEU A 100 -2.99 5.32 9.32
C LEU A 100 -3.78 5.86 10.53
N ALA A 101 -4.83 5.17 10.97
CA ALA A 101 -5.59 5.59 12.15
C ALA A 101 -4.73 5.56 13.42
N LEU A 102 -3.86 4.56 13.57
CA LEU A 102 -2.89 4.49 14.66
C LEU A 102 -1.85 5.63 14.57
N GLU A 103 -1.36 5.94 13.37
CA GLU A 103 -0.46 7.07 13.14
C GLU A 103 -1.14 8.40 13.49
N ILE A 104 -2.38 8.61 13.05
CA ILE A 104 -3.21 9.77 13.41
C ILE A 104 -3.35 9.89 14.92
N PHE A 105 -3.70 8.80 15.59
CA PHE A 105 -3.85 8.78 17.04
C PHE A 105 -2.54 9.19 17.73
N ASN A 106 -1.42 8.57 17.35
CA ASN A 106 -0.12 8.89 17.92
C ASN A 106 0.29 10.35 17.66
N PHE A 107 0.01 10.87 16.46
CA PHE A 107 0.33 12.24 16.05
C PHE A 107 -0.41 13.28 16.90
N TYR A 108 -1.70 13.05 17.20
CA TYR A 108 -2.51 14.00 17.99
C TYR A 108 -2.40 13.77 19.50
N SER A 109 -2.07 12.56 19.96
CA SER A 109 -1.90 12.25 21.38
C SER A 109 -0.53 12.69 21.94
N LYS A 110 0.55 12.70 21.14
CA LYS A 110 1.88 13.12 21.59
C LYS A 110 2.12 14.61 21.28
N LYS A 111 1.78 15.49 22.22
CA LYS A 111 1.89 16.96 22.08
C LYS A 111 3.32 17.56 22.10
N ALA A 112 4.40 16.82 22.40
CA ALA A 112 5.67 17.49 22.75
C ALA A 112 7.00 16.82 22.36
N GLU A 113 7.05 15.60 21.81
CA GLU A 113 8.34 14.97 21.48
C GLU A 113 8.28 14.34 20.08
N GLY A 114 8.90 15.03 19.11
CA GLY A 114 9.20 14.57 17.74
C GLY A 114 8.10 13.74 17.07
N GLN A 115 7.33 14.33 16.16
CA GLN A 115 6.22 13.68 15.44
C GLN A 115 6.71 12.61 14.45
N VAL A 116 7.12 11.46 14.95
CA VAL A 116 7.71 10.38 14.17
C VAL A 116 6.63 9.64 13.37
N SER A 117 6.69 9.69 12.03
CA SER A 117 5.88 8.86 11.13
C SER A 117 6.21 7.38 11.27
N CYS A 118 5.41 6.48 10.66
CA CYS A 118 5.72 5.04 10.61
C CYS A 118 7.13 4.70 10.06
N SER A 119 7.74 5.65 9.35
CA SER A 119 9.09 5.59 8.79
C SER A 119 10.20 6.13 9.72
N GLY A 120 9.89 6.53 10.95
CA GLY A 120 10.91 7.09 11.84
C GLY A 120 11.21 8.57 11.61
N VAL A 121 10.44 9.26 10.76
CA VAL A 121 10.77 10.62 10.29
C VAL A 121 9.79 11.64 10.86
N PRO A 122 10.26 12.78 11.39
CA PRO A 122 9.40 13.89 11.77
C PRO A 122 8.61 14.40 10.56
N SER A 123 7.28 14.34 10.62
CA SER A 123 6.39 14.90 9.58
C SER A 123 5.66 16.13 10.12
N THR A 124 5.55 17.18 9.31
CA THR A 124 4.79 18.41 9.65
C THR A 124 3.28 18.25 9.46
N SER A 125 2.85 17.21 8.73
CA SER A 125 1.46 16.96 8.38
C SER A 125 1.20 15.46 8.21
N ILE A 126 0.01 15.00 8.59
CA ILE A 126 -0.45 13.62 8.36
C ILE A 126 -0.71 13.37 6.87
N PHE A 127 -1.16 14.39 6.13
CA PHE A 127 -1.52 14.25 4.72
C PHE A 127 -0.32 14.05 3.79
N THR A 128 0.89 14.32 4.29
CA THR A 128 2.14 14.10 3.56
C THR A 128 2.83 12.79 3.97
N THR A 129 2.25 12.01 4.89
CA THR A 129 2.89 10.77 5.33
C THR A 129 2.75 9.67 4.27
N PRO A 130 3.74 8.78 4.16
CA PRO A 130 3.65 7.65 3.25
C PRO A 130 2.44 6.74 3.52
N CYS A 131 2.02 6.61 4.77
CA CYS A 131 0.83 5.84 5.14
C CYS A 131 -0.46 6.45 4.57
N PHE A 132 -0.60 7.77 4.61
CA PHE A 132 -1.75 8.45 4.02
C PHE A 132 -1.79 8.27 2.50
N ILE A 133 -0.67 8.53 1.82
CA ILE A 133 -0.60 8.38 0.37
C ILE A 133 -0.86 6.92 -0.03
N GLY A 134 -0.24 5.97 0.67
CA GLY A 134 -0.45 4.54 0.45
C GLY A 134 -1.89 4.08 0.66
N SER A 135 -2.55 4.53 1.73
CA SER A 135 -3.95 4.16 2.02
C SER A 135 -4.90 4.69 0.94
N MET A 136 -4.64 5.89 0.43
CA MET A 136 -5.41 6.50 -0.67
C MET A 136 -5.23 5.75 -1.99
N ILE A 137 -4.01 5.30 -2.31
CA ILE A 137 -3.78 4.51 -3.52
C ILE A 137 -4.44 3.13 -3.43
N PHE A 138 -4.39 2.46 -2.26
CA PHE A 138 -5.13 1.19 -2.06
C PHE A 138 -6.63 1.38 -2.23
N LEU A 139 -7.18 2.46 -1.67
CA LEU A 139 -8.59 2.80 -1.81
C LEU A 139 -8.97 3.05 -3.29
N ALA A 140 -8.14 3.79 -4.04
CA ALA A 140 -8.35 4.01 -5.47
C ALA A 140 -8.32 2.69 -6.27
N GLY A 141 -7.39 1.80 -5.94
CA GLY A 141 -7.31 0.45 -6.52
C GLY A 141 -8.55 -0.38 -6.23
N LEU A 142 -9.05 -0.33 -4.98
CA LEU A 142 -10.28 -1.01 -4.56
C LEU A 142 -11.51 -0.47 -5.29
N ILE A 143 -11.68 0.85 -5.36
CA ILE A 143 -12.80 1.48 -6.09
C ILE A 143 -12.78 1.03 -7.55
N THR A 144 -11.61 1.05 -8.19
CA THR A 144 -11.47 0.59 -9.58
C THR A 144 -11.86 -0.88 -9.73
N SER A 145 -11.43 -1.74 -8.79
CA SER A 145 -11.82 -3.15 -8.76
C SER A 145 -13.33 -3.36 -8.62
N LEU A 146 -13.99 -2.61 -7.73
CA LEU A 146 -15.44 -2.67 -7.54
C LEU A 146 -16.19 -2.23 -8.80
N VAL A 147 -15.72 -1.18 -9.47
CA VAL A 147 -16.29 -0.72 -10.75
C VAL A 147 -16.17 -1.81 -11.82
N ILE A 148 -15.05 -2.52 -11.90
CA ILE A 148 -14.87 -3.64 -12.84
C ILE A 148 -15.87 -4.76 -12.52
N ILE A 149 -15.97 -5.17 -11.25
CA ILE A 149 -16.89 -6.24 -10.83
C ILE A 149 -18.35 -5.86 -11.15
N LYS A 150 -18.75 -4.61 -10.86
CA LYS A 150 -20.10 -4.12 -11.16
C LYS A 150 -20.39 -4.15 -12.66
N LYS A 151 -19.45 -3.72 -13.50
CA LYS A 151 -19.61 -3.74 -14.96
C LYS A 151 -19.68 -5.16 -15.53
N ASN A 152 -18.94 -6.11 -14.97
CA ASN A 152 -19.03 -7.51 -15.40
C ASN A 152 -20.40 -8.09 -15.06
N LYS A 153 -20.95 -7.85 -13.86
CA LYS A 153 -22.29 -8.32 -13.47
C LYS A 153 -23.41 -7.80 -14.37
N ILE A 154 -23.33 -6.54 -14.81
CA ILE A 154 -24.35 -5.95 -15.72
C ILE A 154 -24.34 -6.64 -17.09
N LYS A 155 -23.20 -7.19 -17.52
CA LYS A 155 -23.09 -7.87 -18.81
C LYS A 155 -23.67 -9.29 -18.79
N ASP A 156 -23.72 -9.91 -17.62
CA ASP A 156 -24.22 -11.28 -17.42
C ASP A 156 -25.75 -11.33 -17.19
N ASN A 157 -26.39 -10.16 -17.00
CA ASN A 157 -27.86 -9.99 -16.89
C ASN A 157 -28.45 -9.47 -18.21
#